data_AF-A0A2P2LR41-F1
#
_entry.id   AF-A0A2P2LR41-F1
#
_cell.length_a   1.000
_cell.length_b   1.000
_cell.length_c   1.000
_cell.angle_alpha   90.00
_cell.angle_beta   90.00
_cell.angle_gamma   90.00
#
_symmetry.space_group_name_H-M   'P 1'
#
loop_
_entity.id
_entity.type
_entity.pdbx_description
1 polymer ?
#
loop_
_entity_poly.entity_id
_entity_poly.type
_entity_poly.pdbx_seq_one_letter_code
_entity_poly.pdbx_strand_id
1 'polypeptide(L)'
;MSPVEVARDASEDARSICLREYGSAPDVTIYGDPNFTFPYVPAHLHLMVFELVKNSLRAVQERYMDLDKVAPPVRIIVAEGIEDVTIKVPL
;
A
#
# COMPACT_ATOMS: atom_id res chain seq x y z
N MET A 1 17.14 -2.36 -6.18
CA MET A 1 15.75 -1.85 -6.28
C MET A 1 15.18 -1.82 -4.87
N SER A 2 14.58 -0.71 -4.48
CA SER A 2 13.99 -0.57 -3.15
C SER A 2 12.55 -1.10 -3.14
N PRO A 3 12.17 -2.04 -2.25
CA PRO A 3 10.77 -2.43 -2.07
C PRO A 3 9.90 -1.27 -1.62
N VAL A 4 10.47 -0.28 -0.93
CA VAL A 4 9.73 0.91 -0.49
C VAL A 4 9.31 1.77 -1.68
N GLU A 5 10.16 1.90 -2.70
CA GLU A 5 9.82 2.60 -3.95
C GLU A 5 8.73 1.84 -4.70
N VAL A 6 8.87 0.53 -4.88
CA VAL A 6 7.84 -0.28 -5.57
C VAL A 6 6.50 -0.24 -4.83
N ALA A 7 6.52 -0.30 -3.49
CA ALA A 7 5.31 -0.20 -2.70
C ALA A 7 4.67 1.18 -2.81
N ARG A 8 5.46 2.25 -2.97
CA ARG A 8 4.96 3.61 -3.20
C ARG A 8 4.25 3.72 -4.54
N ASP A 9 4.89 3.27 -5.61
CA ASP A 9 4.31 3.30 -6.96
C ASP A 9 3.00 2.50 -7.01
N ALA A 10 3.01 1.27 -6.48
CA ALA A 10 1.82 0.43 -6.39
C ALA A 10 0.69 1.06 -5.55
N SER A 11 1.05 1.80 -4.49
CA SER A 11 0.09 2.49 -3.63
C SER A 11 -0.52 3.70 -4.32
N GLU A 12 0.24 4.45 -5.10
CA GLU A 12 -0.25 5.58 -5.88
C GLU A 12 -1.21 5.12 -6.98
N ASP A 13 -0.88 4.03 -7.68
CA ASP A 13 -1.74 3.41 -8.68
C ASP A 13 -3.08 2.95 -8.06
N ALA A 14 -3.01 2.23 -6.93
CA ALA A 14 -4.20 1.78 -6.22
C ALA A 14 -5.05 2.95 -5.70
N ARG A 15 -4.41 4.03 -5.20
CA ARG A 15 -5.10 5.23 -4.72
C ARG A 15 -5.78 5.99 -5.86
N SER A 16 -5.16 6.06 -7.03
CA SER A 16 -5.76 6.66 -8.24
C SER A 16 -7.04 5.94 -8.66
N ILE A 17 -7.05 4.60 -8.61
CA ILE A 17 -8.26 3.81 -8.87
C ILE A 17 -9.32 4.08 -7.80
N CYS A 18 -8.98 4.02 -6.52
CA CYS A 18 -9.92 4.29 -5.43
C CYS A 18 -10.55 5.69 -5.55
N LEU A 19 -9.73 6.70 -5.86
CA LEU A 19 -10.19 8.08 -6.07
C LEU A 19 -11.18 8.18 -7.23
N ARG A 20 -10.93 7.47 -8.34
CA ARG A 20 -11.82 7.46 -9.51
C ARG A 20 -13.17 6.78 -9.21
N GLU A 21 -13.16 5.70 -8.44
CA GLU A 21 -14.36 4.92 -8.12
C GLU A 21 -15.23 5.58 -7.02
N TYR A 22 -14.61 6.14 -5.98
CA TYR A 22 -15.31 6.63 -4.78
C TYR A 22 -15.25 8.16 -4.59
N GLY A 23 -14.57 8.90 -5.48
CA GLY A 23 -14.40 10.35 -5.39
C GLY A 23 -13.45 10.83 -4.29
N SER A 24 -12.99 9.93 -3.42
CA SER A 24 -11.95 10.14 -2.42
C SER A 24 -11.17 8.83 -2.22
N ALA A 25 -9.98 8.93 -1.63
CA ALA A 25 -9.19 7.75 -1.29
C ALA A 25 -8.46 8.00 0.03
N PRO A 26 -8.38 6.99 0.92
CA PRO A 26 -7.59 7.09 2.14
C PRO A 26 -6.11 7.33 1.83
N ASP A 27 -5.44 8.05 2.73
CA ASP A 27 -4.00 8.21 2.67
C ASP A 27 -3.27 6.88 2.90
N VAL A 28 -2.10 6.73 2.29
CA VAL A 28 -1.22 5.57 2.48
C VAL A 28 0.09 6.01 3.11
N THR A 29 0.46 5.42 4.25
CA THR A 29 1.74 5.68 4.92
C THR A 29 2.63 4.45 4.86
N ILE A 30 3.84 4.61 4.31
CA ILE A 30 4.80 3.52 4.12
C ILE A 30 5.94 3.68 5.12
N TYR A 31 6.24 2.62 5.86
CA TYR A 31 7.33 2.52 6.82
C TYR A 31 8.32 1.46 6.35
N GLY A 32 9.61 1.76 6.41
CA GLY A 32 10.69 0.85 6.01
C GLY A 32 11.95 1.65 5.67
N ASP A 33 13.08 0.96 5.53
CA ASP A 33 14.32 1.61 5.08
C ASP A 33 14.27 1.83 3.56
N PRO A 34 14.30 3.08 3.06
CA PRO A 34 14.35 3.34 1.63
C PRO A 34 15.63 2.82 0.97
N ASN A 35 16.74 2.67 1.73
CA ASN A 35 18.01 2.17 1.21
C ASN A 35 18.09 0.65 1.18
N PHE A 36 17.15 -0.05 1.82
CA PHE A 36 17.07 -1.50 1.75
C PHE A 36 16.81 -1.92 0.30
N THR A 37 17.62 -2.86 -0.19
CA THR A 37 17.46 -3.40 -1.54
C THR A 37 17.68 -4.90 -1.51
N PHE A 38 16.97 -5.61 -2.37
CA PHE A 38 17.12 -7.05 -2.52
C PHE A 38 16.87 -7.46 -3.98
N PRO A 39 17.44 -8.59 -4.44
CA PRO A 39 17.22 -9.08 -5.80
C PRO A 39 15.82 -9.66 -5.95
N TYR A 40 15.00 -9.02 -6.77
CA TYR A 40 13.64 -9.49 -7.10
C TYR A 40 13.17 -8.90 -8.44
N VAL A 41 12.08 -9.43 -8.98
CA VAL A 41 11.46 -8.90 -10.20
C VAL A 41 10.45 -7.79 -9.82
N PRO A 42 10.68 -6.52 -10.24
CA PRO A 42 9.88 -5.39 -9.77
C PRO A 42 8.40 -5.52 -10.12
N ALA A 43 8.10 -6.00 -11.33
CA ALA A 43 6.73 -6.15 -11.81
C ALA A 43 5.89 -7.11 -10.95
N HIS A 44 6.46 -8.21 -10.47
CA HIS A 44 5.76 -9.14 -9.60
C HIS A 44 5.47 -8.51 -8.23
N LEU A 45 6.44 -7.78 -7.68
CA LEU A 45 6.28 -7.10 -6.40
C LEU A 45 5.22 -6.00 -6.47
N HIS A 46 5.27 -5.17 -7.53
CA HIS A 46 4.27 -4.13 -7.78
C HIS A 46 2.86 -4.72 -7.84
N LEU A 47 2.65 -5.77 -8.63
CA LEU A 47 1.33 -6.42 -8.77
C LEU A 47 0.80 -6.93 -7.43
N MET A 48 1.65 -7.60 -6.63
CA MET A 48 1.26 -8.12 -5.32
C MET A 48 0.88 -7.00 -4.35
N VAL A 49 1.71 -5.94 -4.27
CA VAL A 49 1.43 -4.81 -3.37
C VAL A 49 0.21 -4.04 -3.85
N PHE A 50 0.05 -3.82 -5.15
CA PHE A 50 -1.10 -3.16 -5.75
C PHE A 50 -2.42 -3.84 -5.38
N GLU A 51 -2.52 -5.16 -5.52
CA GLU A 51 -3.74 -5.90 -5.19
C GLU A 51 -4.06 -5.83 -3.68
N LEU A 52 -3.05 -5.93 -2.82
CA LEU A 52 -3.23 -5.81 -1.37
C LEU A 52 -3.68 -4.40 -0.95
N VAL A 53 -3.07 -3.36 -1.52
CA VAL A 53 -3.38 -1.97 -1.20
C VAL A 53 -4.75 -1.59 -1.75
N LYS A 54 -5.09 -1.98 -2.98
CA LYS A 54 -6.43 -1.76 -3.57
C LYS A 54 -7.52 -2.36 -2.70
N ASN A 55 -7.35 -3.61 -2.25
CA ASN A 55 -8.31 -4.26 -1.36
C ASN A 55 -8.42 -3.54 -0.01
N SER A 56 -7.30 -3.04 0.52
CA SER A 56 -7.28 -2.32 1.79
C SER A 56 -7.96 -0.96 1.70
N LEU A 57 -7.66 -0.19 0.65
CA LEU A 57 -8.30 1.10 0.37
C LEU A 57 -9.80 0.94 0.19
N ARG A 58 -10.24 -0.08 -0.55
CA ARG A 58 -11.66 -0.41 -0.71
C ARG A 58 -12.33 -0.68 0.64
N ALA A 59 -11.74 -1.54 1.47
CA ALA A 59 -12.31 -1.89 2.77
C ALA A 59 -12.43 -0.69 3.71
N VAL A 60 -11.43 0.20 3.73
CA VAL A 60 -11.50 1.45 4.49
C VAL A 60 -12.54 2.39 3.89
N GLN A 61 -12.55 2.57 2.57
CA GLN A 61 -13.47 3.49 1.90
C GLN A 61 -14.93 3.08 2.12
N GLU A 62 -15.29 1.82 1.88
CA GLU A 62 -16.65 1.30 2.08
C GLU A 62 -17.11 1.41 3.55
N ARG A 63 -16.17 1.36 4.51
CA ARG A 63 -16.49 1.49 5.94
C ARG A 63 -16.70 2.92 6.40
N TYR A 64 -16.00 3.89 5.81
CA TYR A 64 -15.98 5.28 6.27
C TYR A 64 -16.73 6.25 5.36
N MET A 65 -17.12 5.86 4.14
CA MET A 65 -17.82 6.75 3.20
C MET A 65 -19.16 7.29 3.71
N ASP A 66 -19.89 6.52 4.53
CA ASP A 66 -21.18 6.92 5.12
C ASP A 66 -21.05 7.41 6.57
N LEU A 67 -19.82 7.48 7.10
CA LEU A 67 -19.55 7.95 8.45
C LEU A 67 -19.12 9.42 8.40
N ASP A 68 -19.59 10.22 9.35
CA ASP A 68 -19.08 11.58 9.58
C ASP A 68 -17.72 11.55 10.31
N LYS A 69 -16.81 10.69 9.83
CA LYS A 69 -15.50 10.42 10.40
C LYS A 69 -14.47 10.35 9.30
N VAL A 70 -13.29 10.90 9.56
CA VAL A 70 -12.14 10.80 8.64
C VAL A 70 -11.66 9.35 8.57
N ALA A 71 -11.50 8.84 7.37
CA ALA A 71 -10.94 7.51 7.12
C ALA A 71 -9.50 7.43 7.66
N PRO A 72 -9.14 6.37 8.42
CA PRO A 72 -7.77 6.18 8.85
C PRO A 72 -6.85 5.87 7.65
N PRO A 73 -5.57 6.27 7.71
CA PRO A 73 -4.62 5.95 6.65
C PRO A 73 -4.29 4.46 6.63
N VAL A 74 -4.20 3.87 5.45
CA VAL A 74 -3.67 2.51 5.26
C VAL A 74 -2.17 2.54 5.50
N ARG A 75 -1.66 1.63 6.32
CA ARG A 75 -0.22 1.56 6.61
C ARG A 75 0.40 0.43 5.82
N ILE A 76 1.63 0.62 5.36
CA ILE A 76 2.45 -0.42 4.76
C ILE A 76 3.76 -0.46 5.54
N ILE A 77 4.16 -1.64 5.98
CA ILE A 77 5.41 -1.84 6.72
C ILE A 77 6.27 -2.81 5.91
N VAL A 78 7.44 -2.34 5.48
CA VAL A 78 8.48 -3.12 4.83
C VAL A 78 9.55 -3.41 5.88
N ALA A 79 9.73 -4.68 6.21
CA ALA A 79 10.73 -5.15 7.16
C ALA A 79 11.70 -6.12 6.48
N GLU A 80 12.98 -5.89 6.71
CA GLU A 80 14.07 -6.79 6.34
C GLU A 80 14.31 -7.78 7.49
N GLY A 81 14.21 -9.06 7.18
CA GLY A 81 14.67 -10.15 8.04
C GLY A 81 16.01 -10.71 7.54
N ILE A 82 16.56 -11.67 8.28
CA ILE A 82 17.83 -12.31 7.92
C ILE A 82 17.70 -13.14 6.64
N GLU A 83 16.55 -13.80 6.46
CA GLU A 83 16.29 -14.67 5.30
C GLU A 83 15.10 -14.19 4.45
N ASP A 84 14.22 -13.36 5.01
CA ASP A 84 12.94 -12.98 4.41
C ASP A 84 12.73 -11.47 4.35
N VAL A 85 11.95 -11.02 3.36
CA VAL A 85 11.39 -9.65 3.32
C VAL A 85 9.91 -9.72 3.61
N THR A 86 9.46 -8.99 4.63
CA THR A 86 8.05 -8.93 5.01
C THR A 86 7.43 -7.60 4.59
N ILE A 87 6.36 -7.66 3.80
CA ILE A 87 5.50 -6.51 3.50
C ILE A 87 4.16 -6.73 4.17
N LYS A 88 3.85 -5.89 5.15
CA LYS A 88 2.61 -5.97 5.93
C LYS A 88 1.72 -4.77 5.62
N VAL A 89 0.47 -5.04 5.25
CA VAL A 89 -0.58 -4.03 5.05
C VAL A 89 -1.66 -4.22 6.12
N PRO A 90 -1.52 -3.64 7.33
CA PRO A 90 -2.57 -3.68 8.33
C PRO A 90 -3.74 -2.76 7.96
N LEU A 91 -4.96 -3.25 8.18
CA LEU A 91 -6.20 -2.49 8.17
C LEU A 91 -6.45 -1.79 9.51
#